data_AF-A0A7J3S037-F1
#
_entry.id   AF-A0A7J3S037-F1
#
_cell.length_a   1.000
_cell.length_b   1.000
_cell.length_c   1.000
_cell.angle_alpha   90.00
_cell.angle_beta   90.00
_cell.angle_gamma   90.00
#
_symmetry.space_group_name_H-M   'P 1'
#
loop_
_entity.id
_entity.type
_entity.pdbx_description
1 polymer ?
#
loop_
_entity_poly.entity_id
_entity_poly.type
_entity_poly.pdbx_seq_one_letter_code
_entity_poly.pdbx_strand_id
1 'polypeptide(L)'
;MVRVDIDELRQNRYFRLLSRAFRVDVLFVAAAILLTGGLINYLIEGSGIPATTLITRSLRTQSFLETVVYMLSACLGVAGSYMMFRSSQPDRGGRESGMIFISGAMILLVGLFLVFGLWGFKSGA
;
A
#
# COMPACT_ATOMS: atom_id res chain seq x y z
N MET A 1 -5.53 40.04 -20.91
CA MET A 1 -5.75 38.59 -20.99
C MET A 1 -4.38 37.94 -20.88
N VAL A 2 -3.98 37.51 -19.69
CA VAL A 2 -2.62 36.98 -19.43
C VAL A 2 -2.57 35.56 -19.98
N ARG A 3 -1.87 35.35 -21.10
CA ARG A 3 -1.50 34.01 -21.56
C ARG A 3 -0.45 33.49 -20.59
N VAL A 4 -0.87 32.61 -19.68
CA VAL A 4 0.07 31.83 -18.88
C VAL A 4 0.74 30.85 -19.84
N ASP A 5 2.04 31.06 -20.06
CA ASP A 5 2.83 30.25 -20.97
C ASP A 5 3.05 28.87 -20.32
N ILE A 6 2.55 27.81 -20.96
CA ILE A 6 2.58 26.44 -20.41
C ILE A 6 4.03 25.96 -20.26
N ASP A 7 4.95 26.55 -21.03
CA ASP A 7 6.38 26.24 -21.00
C ASP A 7 7.08 26.78 -19.73
N GLU A 8 6.62 27.90 -19.15
CA GLU A 8 7.13 28.41 -17.86
C GLU A 8 6.73 27.50 -16.69
N LEU A 9 5.50 26.97 -16.71
CA LEU A 9 5.02 26.00 -15.71
C LEU A 9 5.84 24.70 -15.75
N ARG A 10 6.31 24.28 -16.94
CA ARG A 10 7.12 23.06 -17.14
C ARG A 10 8.53 23.18 -16.52
N GLN A 11 9.09 24.39 -16.48
CA GLN A 11 10.41 24.65 -15.92
C GLN A 11 10.40 24.70 -14.38
N ASN A 12 9.23 24.98 -13.81
CA ASN A 12 9.02 25.11 -12.38
C ASN A 12 9.26 23.76 -11.65
N ARG A 13 10.18 23.76 -10.68
CA ARG A 13 10.61 22.54 -9.94
C ARG A 13 9.42 21.83 -9.28
N TYR A 14 8.46 22.60 -8.79
CA TYR A 14 7.24 22.09 -8.15
C TYR A 14 6.35 21.32 -9.13
N PHE A 15 6.19 21.79 -10.37
CA PHE A 15 5.38 21.11 -11.37
C PHE A 15 6.00 19.77 -11.78
N ARG A 16 7.33 19.69 -11.86
CA ARG A 16 8.07 18.44 -12.09
C ARG A 16 7.97 17.44 -10.93
N LEU A 17 7.95 17.92 -9.68
CA LEU A 17 7.72 17.07 -8.51
C LEU A 17 6.28 16.56 -8.48
N LEU A 18 5.31 17.43 -8.77
CA LEU A 18 3.90 17.10 -8.79
C LEU A 18 3.57 16.09 -9.89
N SER A 19 4.09 16.27 -11.09
CA SER A 19 3.94 15.29 -12.20
C SER A 19 4.67 13.97 -11.97
N ARG A 20 5.76 13.95 -11.18
CA ARG A 20 6.37 12.69 -10.72
C ARG A 20 5.56 11.99 -9.63
N ALA A 21 4.94 12.75 -8.72
CA ALA A 21 4.08 12.22 -7.66
C ALA A 21 2.74 11.69 -8.20
N PHE A 22 2.16 12.36 -9.19
CA PHE A 22 0.94 11.95 -9.90
C PHE A 22 1.22 11.04 -11.11
N ARG A 23 2.20 10.13 -10.99
CA ARG A 23 2.28 9.03 -11.97
C ARG A 23 1.02 8.18 -11.83
N VAL A 24 0.33 7.96 -12.94
CA VAL A 24 -0.92 7.19 -12.99
C VAL A 24 -0.76 5.83 -12.30
N ASP A 25 0.39 5.18 -12.48
CA ASP A 25 0.72 3.90 -11.84
C ASP A 25 0.74 4.00 -10.31
N VAL A 26 1.31 5.07 -9.75
CA VAL A 26 1.40 5.29 -8.30
C VAL A 26 0.01 5.57 -7.72
N LEU A 27 -0.78 6.38 -8.43
CA LEU A 27 -2.17 6.66 -8.04
C LEU A 27 -3.04 5.40 -8.10
N PHE A 28 -2.84 4.57 -9.13
CA PHE A 28 -3.54 3.31 -9.28
C PHE A 28 -3.21 2.35 -8.13
N VAL A 29 -1.93 2.19 -7.80
CA VAL A 29 -1.49 1.35 -6.68
C VAL A 29 -2.03 1.90 -5.35
N ALA A 30 -1.99 3.22 -5.14
CA ALA A 30 -2.54 3.84 -3.95
C ALA A 30 -4.06 3.60 -3.83
N ALA A 31 -4.81 3.80 -4.91
CA ALA A 31 -6.24 3.51 -4.95
C ALA A 31 -6.53 2.02 -4.69
N ALA A 32 -5.76 1.11 -5.30
CA ALA A 32 -5.89 -0.32 -5.09
C ALA A 32 -5.64 -0.68 -3.61
N ILE A 33 -4.63 -0.10 -2.96
CA ILE A 33 -4.35 -0.30 -1.53
C ILE A 33 -5.51 0.21 -0.67
N LEU A 34 -6.05 1.40 -0.96
CA LEU A 34 -7.16 1.97 -0.19
C LEU A 34 -8.43 1.13 -0.31
N LEU A 35 -8.74 0.67 -1.53
CA LEU A 35 -9.91 -0.17 -1.79
C LEU A 35 -9.77 -1.55 -1.16
N THR A 36 -8.64 -2.22 -1.38
CA THR A 36 -8.37 -3.57 -0.85
C THR A 36 -8.20 -3.55 0.67
N GLY A 37 -7.68 -2.45 1.23
CA GLY A 37 -7.55 -2.25 2.67
C GLY A 37 -8.89 -2.09 3.41
N GLY A 38 -10.01 -2.01 2.68
CA GLY A 38 -11.35 -1.95 3.27
C GLY A 38 -11.78 -0.55 3.73
N LEU A 39 -11.20 0.51 3.15
CA LEU A 39 -11.60 1.89 3.45
C LEU A 39 -13.11 2.11 3.27
N ILE A 40 -13.68 1.58 2.19
CA ILE A 40 -15.12 1.68 1.91
C ILE A 40 -15.91 0.96 3.01
N ASN A 41 -15.48 -0.22 3.42
CA ASN A 41 -16.17 -1.00 4.44
C ASN A 41 -16.15 -0.30 5.81
N TYR A 42 -15.01 0.29 6.17
CA TYR A 42 -14.90 1.13 7.36
C TYR A 42 -15.84 2.35 7.31
N LEU A 43 -15.91 3.04 6.17
CA LEU A 43 -16.78 4.23 6.04
C LEU A 43 -18.27 3.88 6.17
N ILE A 44 -18.69 2.73 5.64
CA ILE A 44 -20.10 2.31 5.62
C ILE A 44 -20.50 1.66 6.96
N GLU A 45 -19.72 0.71 7.47
CA GLU A 45 -20.11 -0.14 8.61
C GLU A 45 -19.24 0.06 9.86
N GLY A 46 -18.09 0.70 9.72
CA GLY A 46 -17.06 0.82 10.76
C GLY A 46 -16.98 2.17 11.48
N SER A 47 -17.60 3.21 10.94
CA SER A 47 -17.45 4.60 11.43
C SER A 47 -18.00 4.82 12.84
N GLY A 48 -18.95 4.00 13.29
CA GLY A 48 -19.50 4.02 14.65
C GLY A 48 -18.69 3.23 15.69
N ILE A 49 -17.63 2.54 15.26
CA ILE A 49 -16.79 1.73 16.15
C ILE A 49 -15.72 2.63 16.78
N PRO A 50 -15.47 2.54 18.11
CA PRO A 50 -14.43 3.32 18.75
C PRO A 50 -13.07 3.14 18.05
N ALA A 51 -12.37 4.25 17.79
CA ALA A 51 -11.09 4.23 17.09
C ALA A 51 -9.99 3.45 17.84
N THR A 52 -10.19 3.19 19.15
CA THR A 52 -9.30 2.38 19.99
C THR A 52 -9.53 0.88 19.85
N THR A 53 -10.60 0.44 19.19
CA THR A 53 -10.89 -0.98 18.97
C THR A 53 -9.97 -1.56 17.89
N LEU A 54 -8.99 -2.36 18.33
CA LEU A 54 -7.99 -2.95 17.45
C LEU A 54 -8.61 -3.97 16.47
N ILE A 55 -9.44 -4.88 16.98
CA ILE A 55 -10.09 -5.96 16.20
C ILE A 55 -11.54 -6.09 16.63
N THR A 56 -12.42 -6.24 15.66
CA THR A 56 -13.86 -6.47 15.79
C THR A 56 -14.15 -7.95 15.58
N ARG A 57 -14.89 -8.59 16.49
CA ARG A 57 -15.30 -10.01 16.37
C ARG A 57 -16.49 -10.21 15.43
N SER A 58 -16.44 -9.59 14.26
CA SER A 58 -17.48 -9.72 13.24
C SER A 58 -16.83 -9.58 11.89
N LEU A 59 -16.99 -10.60 11.04
CA LEU A 59 -16.41 -10.63 9.69
C LEU A 59 -16.95 -9.51 8.78
N ARG A 60 -18.11 -8.95 9.13
CA ARG A 60 -18.80 -7.93 8.36
C ARG A 60 -18.29 -6.52 8.69
N THR A 61 -18.22 -6.19 9.97
CA THR A 61 -17.76 -4.87 10.42
C THR A 61 -16.26 -4.74 10.35
N GLN A 62 -15.74 -3.53 10.13
CA GLN A 62 -14.30 -3.29 10.10
C GLN A 62 -13.94 -2.03 10.90
N SER A 63 -13.00 -2.12 11.84
CA SER A 63 -12.59 -0.94 12.61
C SER A 63 -11.57 -0.07 11.85
N PHE A 64 -11.35 1.15 12.35
CA PHE A 64 -10.30 2.03 11.82
C PHE A 64 -8.92 1.37 11.88
N LEU A 65 -8.57 0.77 13.03
CA LEU A 65 -7.26 0.14 13.22
C LEU A 65 -7.11 -1.12 12.34
N GLU A 66 -8.16 -1.93 12.18
CA GLU A 66 -8.12 -3.04 11.21
C GLU A 66 -7.83 -2.55 9.80
N THR A 67 -8.49 -1.46 9.38
CA THR A 67 -8.28 -0.83 8.07
C THR A 67 -6.85 -0.37 7.87
N VAL A 68 -6.26 0.28 8.89
CA VAL A 68 -4.86 0.70 8.85
C VAL A 68 -3.93 -0.51 8.73
N VAL A 69 -4.17 -1.59 9.49
CA VAL A 69 -3.33 -2.79 9.42
C VAL A 69 -3.48 -3.49 8.06
N TYR A 70 -4.69 -3.59 7.51
CA TYR A 70 -4.89 -4.13 6.16
C TYR A 70 -4.19 -3.28 5.10
N MET A 71 -4.27 -1.95 5.16
CA MET A 71 -3.52 -1.08 4.25
C MET A 71 -2.00 -1.26 4.39
N LEU A 72 -1.48 -1.34 5.61
CA LEU A 72 -0.07 -1.60 5.86
C LEU A 72 0.36 -2.95 5.28
N SER A 73 -0.45 -3.99 5.47
CA SER A 73 -0.17 -5.32 4.92
C SER A 73 -0.15 -5.31 3.39
N ALA A 74 -1.04 -4.55 2.74
CA ALA A 74 -1.04 -4.37 1.30
C ALA A 74 0.20 -3.61 0.81
N CYS A 75 0.62 -2.56 1.53
CA CYS A 75 1.88 -1.85 1.27
C CYS A 75 3.09 -2.79 1.36
N LEU A 76 3.15 -3.64 2.38
CA LEU A 76 4.23 -4.63 2.53
C LEU A 76 4.20 -5.65 1.38
N GLY A 77 3.02 -6.14 1.01
CA GLY A 77 2.85 -7.05 -0.13
C GLY A 77 3.35 -6.46 -1.45
N VAL A 78 2.96 -5.22 -1.75
CA VAL A 78 3.43 -4.48 -2.93
C VAL A 78 4.93 -4.23 -2.88
N ALA A 79 5.45 -3.75 -1.74
CA ALA A 79 6.88 -3.46 -1.57
C ALA A 79 7.74 -4.72 -1.71
N GLY A 80 7.35 -5.82 -1.05
CA GLY A 80 8.04 -7.10 -1.13
C GLY A 80 8.05 -7.66 -2.56
N SER A 81 6.88 -7.65 -3.22
CA SER A 81 6.75 -8.09 -4.62
C SER A 81 7.60 -7.24 -5.56
N TYR A 82 7.60 -5.91 -5.36
CA TYR A 82 8.41 -4.99 -6.15
C TYR A 82 9.91 -5.24 -5.96
N MET A 83 10.37 -5.48 -4.73
CA MET A 83 11.79 -5.82 -4.47
C MET A 83 12.20 -7.11 -5.16
N MET A 84 11.36 -8.15 -5.09
CA MET A 84 11.59 -9.42 -5.77
C MET A 84 11.63 -9.24 -7.30
N PHE A 85 10.68 -8.52 -7.88
CA PHE A 85 10.70 -8.17 -9.31
C PHE A 85 11.94 -7.37 -9.69
N ARG A 86 12.35 -6.42 -8.86
CA ARG A 86 13.53 -5.60 -9.11
C ARG A 86 14.79 -6.45 -9.10
N SER A 87 14.88 -7.46 -8.23
CA SER A 87 16.05 -8.35 -8.15
C SER A 87 16.23 -9.26 -9.36
N SER A 88 15.16 -9.61 -10.08
CA SER A 88 15.27 -10.46 -11.28
C SER A 88 15.76 -9.72 -12.54
N GLN A 89 16.05 -8.42 -12.44
CA GLN A 89 16.57 -7.65 -13.58
C GLN A 89 18.05 -7.98 -13.87
N PRO A 90 18.46 -8.08 -15.15
CA PRO A 90 19.78 -8.62 -15.55
C PRO A 90 20.98 -7.80 -15.07
N ASP A 91 20.81 -6.52 -14.75
CA ASP A 91 21.90 -5.58 -14.52
C ASP A 91 22.50 -5.62 -13.09
N ARG A 92 22.08 -6.55 -12.23
CA ARG A 92 22.59 -6.65 -10.84
C ARG A 92 23.51 -7.84 -10.62
N GLY A 93 24.59 -7.61 -9.88
CA GLY A 93 25.49 -8.68 -9.42
C GLY A 93 24.73 -9.71 -8.58
N GLY A 94 25.03 -11.00 -8.77
CA GLY A 94 24.23 -12.12 -8.22
C GLY A 94 24.05 -12.10 -6.70
N ARG A 95 25.06 -11.62 -5.95
CA ARG A 95 24.98 -11.54 -4.48
C ARG A 95 24.04 -10.42 -3.99
N GLU A 96 24.08 -9.25 -4.63
CA GLU A 96 23.19 -8.12 -4.30
C GLU A 96 21.75 -8.43 -4.71
N SER A 97 21.56 -8.99 -5.91
CA SER A 97 20.26 -9.44 -6.39
C SER A 97 19.62 -10.46 -5.42
N GLY A 98 20.39 -11.47 -4.98
CA GLY A 98 19.90 -12.47 -4.02
C GLY A 98 19.48 -11.86 -2.68
N MET A 99 20.25 -10.91 -2.13
CA MET A 99 19.89 -10.23 -0.88
C MET A 99 18.60 -9.41 -1.00
N ILE A 100 18.43 -8.70 -2.13
CA ILE A 100 17.21 -7.92 -2.40
C ILE A 100 16.01 -8.86 -2.54
N PHE A 101 16.16 -10.00 -3.23
CA PHE A 101 15.10 -10.99 -3.38
C PHE A 101 14.65 -11.54 -2.01
N ILE A 102 15.61 -11.97 -1.17
CA ILE A 102 15.31 -12.52 0.16
C ILE A 102 14.64 -11.47 1.04
N SER A 103 15.12 -10.23 1.00
CA SER A 103 14.52 -9.12 1.77
C SER A 103 13.07 -8.87 1.32
N GLY A 104 12.82 -8.85 0.01
CA GLY A 104 11.48 -8.70 -0.55
C GLY A 104 10.56 -9.86 -0.16
N ALA A 105 11.05 -11.10 -0.20
CA ALA A 105 10.31 -12.28 0.23
C ALA A 105 9.95 -12.21 1.73
N MET A 106 10.88 -11.80 2.59
CA MET A 106 10.61 -11.65 4.02
C MET A 106 9.58 -10.57 4.31
N ILE A 107 9.66 -9.41 3.64
CA ILE A 107 8.66 -8.35 3.76
C ILE A 107 7.28 -8.84 3.33
N LEU A 108 7.21 -9.58 2.22
CA LEU A 108 5.97 -10.16 1.72
C LEU A 108 5.38 -11.17 2.71
N LEU A 109 6.21 -12.05 3.28
CA LEU A 109 5.79 -13.02 4.30
C LEU A 109 5.25 -12.34 5.56
N VAL A 110 5.88 -11.25 6.01
CA VAL A 110 5.36 -10.45 7.14
C VAL A 110 3.99 -9.85 6.80
N GLY A 111 3.83 -9.31 5.59
CA GLY A 111 2.54 -8.81 5.11
C GLY A 111 1.45 -9.89 5.12
N LEU A 112 1.76 -11.07 4.60
CA LEU A 112 0.83 -12.21 4.62
C LEU A 112 0.49 -12.65 6.04
N PHE A 113 1.49 -12.75 6.92
CA PHE A 113 1.28 -13.13 8.32
C PHE A 113 0.32 -12.18 9.03
N LEU A 114 0.42 -10.86 8.78
CA LEU A 114 -0.51 -9.89 9.35
C LEU A 114 -1.96 -10.11 8.88
N VAL A 115 -2.16 -10.33 7.58
CA VAL A 115 -3.51 -10.56 7.00
C VAL A 115 -4.12 -11.84 7.55
N PHE A 116 -3.39 -12.95 7.50
CA PHE A 116 -3.88 -14.24 7.97
C PHE A 116 -4.07 -14.26 9.49
N GLY A 117 -3.18 -13.61 10.24
CA GLY A 117 -3.31 -13.46 11.69
C GLY A 117 -4.58 -12.70 12.07
N LEU A 118 -4.82 -11.53 11.45
CA LEU A 118 -6.06 -10.77 11.64
C LEU A 118 -7.29 -11.59 11.27
N TRP A 119 -7.24 -12.31 10.16
CA TRP A 119 -8.36 -13.14 9.72
C TRP A 119 -8.64 -14.29 10.69
N GLY A 120 -7.62 -14.93 11.25
CA GLY A 120 -7.76 -15.93 12.32
C GLY A 120 -8.47 -15.35 13.55
N PHE A 121 -7.97 -14.23 14.08
CA PHE A 121 -8.60 -13.55 15.21
C PHE A 121 -10.06 -13.15 14.96
N LYS A 122 -10.39 -12.79 13.72
CA LYS A 122 -11.73 -12.34 13.32
C LYS A 122 -12.69 -13.49 13.08
N SER A 123 -12.21 -14.61 12.54
CA SER A 123 -12.99 -15.82 12.28
C SER A 123 -13.17 -16.68 13.54
N GLY A 124 -12.41 -16.44 14.60
CA GLY A 124 -12.45 -17.23 15.83
C GLY A 124 -11.78 -18.61 15.67
N ALA A 125 -10.90 -18.74 14.68
CA ALA A 125 -10.08 -19.92 14.40
C ALA A 125 -8.70 -19.83 15.04
#